data_AF-A0A1M6IAU3-F1
#
_entry.id   AF-A0A1M6IAU3-F1
#
_cell.length_a   1.000
_cell.length_b   1.000
_cell.length_c   1.000
_cell.angle_alpha   90.00
_cell.angle_beta   90.00
_cell.angle_gamma   90.00
#
_symmetry.space_group_name_H-M   'P 1'
#
loop_
_entity.id
_entity.type
_entity.pdbx_description
1 polymer ?
#
loop_
_entity_poly.entity_id
_entity_poly.type
_entity_poly.pdbx_seq_one_letter_code
_entity_poly.pdbx_strand_id
1 'polypeptide(L)' 'MSNILEVKALTFKYKGKDSISVLDNMNDVFSSGKLYAILGSSGSGKSTYNCF' A
#
# COMPACT_ATOMS: atom_id res chain seq x y z
N MET A 1 -9.13 21.45 1.94
CA MET A 1 -8.09 20.42 1.68
C MET A 1 -8.68 19.42 0.70
N SER A 2 -8.01 19.14 -0.42
CA SER A 2 -8.47 18.16 -1.41
C SER A 2 -7.75 16.82 -1.23
N ASN A 3 -8.45 15.73 -1.51
CA ASN A 3 -7.84 14.40 -1.63
C ASN A 3 -7.12 14.33 -2.99
N ILE A 4 -5.88 13.86 -2.97
CA ILE A 4 -5.02 13.77 -4.16
C ILE A 4 -4.75 12.33 -4.58
N LEU A 5 -4.87 11.37 -3.66
CA LEU A 5 -4.73 9.95 -3.92
C LEU A 5 -5.67 9.17 -3.00
N GLU A 6 -6.29 8.13 -3.54
CA GLU A 6 -7.20 7.24 -2.82
C GLU A 6 -6.91 5.80 -3.22
N VAL A 7 -6.60 4.96 -2.24
CA VAL A 7 -6.37 3.53 -2.39
C VAL A 7 -7.62 2.81 -1.88
N LYS A 8 -8.23 1.95 -2.73
CA LYS A 8 -9.43 1.19 -2.38
C LYS A 8 -9.20 -0.29 -2.57
N ALA A 9 -9.37 -1.05 -1.50
CA ALA A 9 -9.29 -2.52 -1.47
C ALA A 9 -8.08 -3.07 -2.25
N LEU A 10 -6.91 -2.46 -2.08
CA LEU A 10 -5.70 -2.88 -2.78
C LEU A 10 -5.21 -4.21 -2.19
N THR A 11 -5.33 -5.26 -2.98
CA THR A 11 -4.79 -6.59 -2.69
C THR A 11 -3.78 -6.96 -3.78
N PHE A 12 -2.60 -7.39 -3.38
CA PHE A 12 -1.54 -7.74 -4.31
C PHE A 12 -0.73 -8.95 -3.84
N LYS A 13 -0.38 -9.79 -4.82
CA LYS A 13 0.39 -11.02 -4.67
C LYS A 13 1.36 -11.16 -5.85
N TYR A 14 2.63 -11.44 -5.57
CA TYR A 14 3.61 -11.72 -6.62
C TYR A 14 3.28 -13.03 -7.34
N LYS A 15 3.64 -13.16 -8.63
CA LYS A 15 3.42 -14.42 -9.36
C LYS A 15 4.34 -15.52 -8.83
N GLY A 16 3.77 -16.62 -8.36
CA GLY A 16 4.50 -17.81 -7.89
C GLY A 16 3.54 -18.86 -7.31
N LYS A 17 3.90 -20.16 -7.41
CA LYS A 17 2.99 -21.29 -7.11
C LYS A 17 2.44 -21.29 -5.68
N ASP A 18 3.17 -20.70 -4.72
CA ASP A 18 2.80 -20.63 -3.28
C ASP A 18 2.91 -19.21 -2.70
N SER A 19 2.73 -18.19 -3.54
CA SER A 19 2.86 -16.81 -3.08
C SER A 19 1.76 -16.43 -2.08
N ILE A 20 2.13 -15.76 -1.00
CA ILE A 20 1.18 -15.17 -0.04
C ILE A 20 0.79 -13.77 -0.50
N SER A 21 -0.38 -13.27 -0.06
CA SER A 21 -0.74 -11.87 -0.30
C SER A 21 0.25 -10.97 0.43
N VAL A 22 0.85 -10.02 -0.30
CA VAL A 22 1.79 -9.03 0.27
C VAL A 22 1.04 -7.80 0.74
N LEU A 23 0.00 -7.41 0.00
CA LEU A 23 -0.98 -6.40 0.40
C LEU A 23 -2.34 -7.09 0.44
N ASP A 24 -3.14 -6.81 1.46
CA ASP A 24 -4.46 -7.40 1.63
C ASP A 24 -5.46 -6.35 2.06
N ASN A 25 -6.38 -6.02 1.15
CA ASN A 25 -7.48 -5.08 1.35
C ASN A 25 -7.04 -3.74 1.97
N MET A 26 -5.96 -3.15 1.45
CA MET A 26 -5.48 -1.85 1.91
C MET A 26 -6.39 -0.73 1.43
N ASN A 27 -6.71 0.22 2.33
CA ASN A 27 -7.59 1.36 2.06
C ASN A 27 -6.99 2.62 2.71
N ASP A 28 -6.61 3.60 1.89
CA ASP A 28 -5.94 4.82 2.35
C ASP A 28 -6.38 6.04 1.54
N VAL A 29 -6.36 7.22 2.17
CA VAL A 29 -6.66 8.50 1.53
C VAL A 29 -5.56 9.49 1.84
N PHE A 30 -4.96 10.06 0.80
CA PHE A 30 -3.92 11.07 0.94
C PHE A 30 -4.49 12.43 0.54
N SER A 31 -4.50 13.36 1.49
CA SER A 31 -4.83 14.76 1.28
C SER A 31 -3.60 15.61 0.95
N SER A 32 -3.80 16.65 0.13
CA SER A 32 -2.76 17.62 -0.23
C SER A 32 -2.19 18.36 0.98
N GLY A 33 -0.90 18.73 0.90
CA GLY A 33 -0.20 19.52 1.91
C GLY A 33 0.25 18.76 3.15
N LYS A 34 0.18 17.42 3.14
CA LYS A 34 0.60 16.56 4.24
C LYS A 34 1.81 15.71 3.84
N LEU A 35 2.69 15.47 4.80
CA LEU A 35 3.78 14.51 4.68
C LEU A 35 3.33 13.18 5.28
N TYR A 36 3.49 12.10 4.51
CA TYR A 36 3.14 10.74 4.94
C TYR A 36 4.39 9.88 5.03
N ALA A 37 4.43 8.99 6.03
CA ALA A 37 5.49 8.03 6.21
C ALA A 37 4.90 6.63 6.27
N ILE A 38 5.46 5.69 5.50
CA ILE A 38 5.09 4.27 5.52
C ILE A 38 6.09 3.54 6.41
N LEU A 39 5.61 3.03 7.55
CA LEU A 39 6.43 2.38 8.58
C LEU A 39 6.03 0.91 8.77
N GLY A 40 6.96 0.09 9.28
CA GLY A 40 6.72 -1.34 9.51
C GLY A 40 7.98 -2.21 9.38
N SER A 41 7.92 -3.43 9.91
CA SER A 41 9.02 -4.41 9.91
C SER A 41 9.51 -4.79 8.52
N SER A 42 10.73 -5.32 8.38
CA SER A 42 11.19 -5.87 7.10
C SER A 42 10.23 -6.97 6.60
N GLY A 43 9.92 -6.99 5.31
CA GLY A 43 8.98 -7.97 4.72
C GLY A 43 7.49 -7.63 4.83
N SER A 44 7.09 -6.56 5.52
CA SER A 44 5.67 -6.14 5.67
C SER A 44 5.01 -5.57 4.40
N GLY A 45 5.68 -5.58 3.24
CA GLY A 45 5.09 -5.10 1.99
C GLY A 45 5.20 -3.59 1.73
N LYS A 46 5.90 -2.80 2.56
CA LYS A 46 6.05 -1.34 2.38
C LYS A 46 6.59 -0.92 1.00
N SER A 47 7.69 -1.55 0.56
CA SER A 47 8.29 -1.26 -0.74
C SER A 47 7.36 -1.64 -1.88
N THR A 48 6.58 -2.71 -1.69
CA THR A 48 5.56 -3.15 -2.64
C THR A 48 4.42 -2.14 -2.71
N TYR A 49 3.92 -1.66 -1.57
CA TYR A 49 2.88 -0.63 -1.49
C TYR A 49 3.31 0.69 -2.15
N ASN A 50 4.57 1.12 -1.94
CA ASN A 50 5.10 2.36 -2.53
C ASN A 50 5.34 2.29 -4.05
N CYS A 51 5.22 1.11 -4.67
CA CYS A 51 5.33 0.95 -6.13
C CYS A 51 3.99 1.09 -6.85
N PHE A 52 2.86 1.09 -6.14
CA PHE A 52 1.53 1.34 -6.69
C PHE A 52 1.23 2.83 -6.73
#